data_AF-A0A8R1I675-F1
#
_entry.id   AF-A0A8R1I675-F1
#
_cell.length_a   1.000
_cell.length_b   1.000
_cell.length_c   1.000
_cell.angle_alpha   90.00
_cell.angle_beta   90.00
_cell.angle_gamma   90.00
#
_symmetry.space_group_name_H-M   'P 1'
#
loop_
_entity.id
_entity.type
_entity.pdbx_description
1 polymer ?
#
loop_
_entity_poly.entity_id
_entity_poly.type
_entity_poly.pdbx_seq_one_letter_code
_entity_poly.pdbx_strand_id
1 'polypeptide(L)'
;MIVGVHIRHGMDISMNSRNRKHGHVDTPIEYYRRAIEQIQNVYESVKHTVDLCVRETNRLRELSPLWEMVQEGIDLKSIQWTQH
;
A
#
# COMPACT_ATOMS: atom_id res chain seq x y z
N MET A 1 7.39 -30.98 -6.63
CA MET A 1 5.99 -30.70 -7.02
C MET A 1 5.98 -29.26 -7.53
N ILE A 2 5.84 -29.04 -8.84
CA ILE A 2 5.96 -27.73 -9.48
C ILE A 2 4.59 -27.38 -10.07
N VAL A 3 4.11 -26.17 -9.79
CA VAL A 3 2.83 -25.64 -10.28
C VAL A 3 3.15 -24.51 -11.26
N GLY A 4 2.77 -24.66 -12.51
CA GLY A 4 2.90 -23.63 -13.54
C GLY A 4 1.70 -22.71 -13.57
N VAL A 5 1.92 -21.39 -13.67
CA VAL A 5 0.86 -20.37 -13.75
C VAL A 5 0.85 -19.78 -15.16
N HIS A 6 -0.20 -20.07 -15.94
CA HIS A 6 -0.45 -19.46 -17.25
C HIS A 6 -1.78 -18.67 -17.20
N ILE A 7 -1.74 -17.35 -17.36
CA ILE A 7 -2.92 -16.48 -17.19
C ILE A 7 -3.60 -16.21 -18.55
N ARG A 8 -4.70 -16.93 -18.83
CA ARG A 8 -5.78 -16.48 -19.74
C ARG A 8 -7.14 -17.02 -19.26
N HIS A 9 -8.12 -16.14 -19.11
CA HIS A 9 -9.57 -16.44 -19.00
C HIS A 9 -9.97 -17.62 -18.08
N GLY A 10 -9.47 -17.60 -16.84
CA GLY A 10 -9.68 -18.68 -15.87
C GLY A 10 -8.32 -19.26 -15.48
N MET A 11 -8.05 -19.32 -14.18
CA MET A 11 -6.76 -19.69 -13.63
C MET A 11 -6.51 -21.19 -13.87
N ASP A 12 -5.84 -21.56 -14.97
CA ASP A 12 -5.47 -22.94 -15.27
C ASP A 12 -4.13 -23.28 -14.59
N ILE A 13 -4.17 -24.28 -13.71
CA ILE A 13 -3.11 -24.62 -12.74
C ILE A 13 -2.29 -25.84 -13.22
N SER A 14 -2.51 -26.32 -14.46
CA SER A 14 -1.92 -27.57 -14.96
C SER A 14 -1.06 -27.41 -16.23
N MET A 15 0.10 -28.08 -16.25
CA MET A 15 1.01 -28.10 -17.41
C MET A 15 0.46 -29.01 -18.52
N ASN A 16 0.30 -28.47 -19.74
CA ASN A 16 0.11 -29.28 -20.95
C ASN A 16 1.36 -29.27 -21.85
N SER A 17 1.43 -30.23 -22.78
CA SER A 17 2.56 -30.40 -23.71
C SER A 17 2.80 -29.21 -24.65
N ARG A 18 1.83 -28.29 -24.81
CA ARG A 18 1.95 -27.10 -25.67
C ARG A 18 2.71 -25.95 -25.00
N ASN A 19 2.69 -25.86 -23.66
CA ASN A 19 3.37 -24.81 -22.90
C ASN A 19 4.90 -24.89 -23.03
N ARG A 20 5.45 -26.10 -23.12
CA ARG A 20 6.90 -26.36 -23.22
C ARG A 20 7.49 -25.94 -24.58
N LYS A 21 6.70 -25.93 -25.66
CA LYS A 21 7.13 -25.56 -27.02
C LYS A 21 7.38 -24.06 -27.19
N HIS A 22 6.76 -23.22 -26.37
CA HIS A 22 6.86 -21.75 -26.45
C HIS A 22 7.79 -21.14 -25.38
N GLY A 23 8.61 -21.97 -24.70
CA GLY A 23 9.60 -21.47 -23.74
C GLY A 23 9.02 -20.94 -22.42
N HIS A 24 7.74 -21.23 -22.13
CA HIS A 24 7.17 -20.96 -20.82
C HIS A 24 7.78 -21.93 -19.80
N VAL A 25 8.77 -21.45 -19.07
CA VAL A 25 9.35 -22.11 -17.90
C VAL A 25 8.60 -21.64 -16.65
N ASP A 26 8.14 -22.59 -15.84
CA ASP A 26 7.47 -22.29 -14.58
C ASP A 26 8.42 -21.53 -13.65
N THR A 27 7.91 -20.49 -13.00
CA THR A 27 8.70 -19.78 -12.00
C THR A 27 8.85 -20.65 -10.76
N PRO A 28 10.06 -20.79 -10.18
CA PRO A 28 10.26 -21.61 -8.99
C PRO A 28 9.34 -21.15 -7.85
N ILE A 29 8.88 -22.08 -6.99
CA ILE A 29 8.08 -21.76 -5.80
C ILE A 29 8.71 -20.66 -4.92
N GLU A 30 10.04 -20.58 -4.96
CA GLU A 30 10.84 -19.58 -4.28
C GLU A 30 10.57 -18.15 -4.78
N TYR A 31 10.26 -17.96 -6.06
CA TYR A 31 9.88 -16.66 -6.60
C TYR A 31 8.59 -16.15 -5.97
N TYR A 32 7.55 -17.00 -5.91
CA TYR A 32 6.28 -16.62 -5.30
C TYR A 32 6.44 -16.35 -3.80
N ARG A 33 7.25 -17.15 -3.10
CA ARG A 33 7.60 -16.89 -1.69
C ARG A 33 8.24 -15.52 -1.52
N ARG A 34 9.27 -15.20 -2.30
CA ARG A 34 9.97 -13.90 -2.23
C ARG A 34 9.05 -12.73 -2.60
N ALA A 35 8.18 -12.90 -3.59
CA ALA A 35 7.22 -11.87 -3.96
C ALA A 35 6.23 -11.59 -2.82
N ILE A 36 5.71 -12.63 -2.17
CA ILE A 36 4.82 -12.48 -1.00
C ILE A 36 5.55 -11.79 0.16
N GLU A 37 6.79 -12.19 0.45
CA GLU A 37 7.61 -11.57 1.49
C GLU A 37 7.87 -10.08 1.20
N GLN A 38 8.19 -9.73 -0.06
CA GLN A 38 8.36 -8.33 -0.47
C GLN A 38 7.06 -7.53 -0.28
N ILE A 39 5.91 -8.07 -0.66
CA ILE A 39 4.62 -7.41 -0.49
C ILE A 39 4.32 -7.19 1.00
N GLN A 40 4.59 -8.19 1.84
CA GLN A 40 4.42 -8.06 3.29
C GLN A 40 5.31 -6.96 3.87
N ASN A 41 6.59 -6.91 3.47
CA ASN A 41 7.51 -5.86 3.92
C ASN A 41 7.06 -4.46 3.49
N VAL A 42 6.56 -4.31 2.26
CA VAL A 42 6.01 -3.04 1.78
C VAL A 42 4.76 -2.66 2.58
N TYR A 43 3.87 -3.60 2.84
CA TYR A 43 2.66 -3.37 3.63
C TYR A 43 3.00 -2.87 5.04
N GLU A 44 3.91 -3.54 5.74
CA GLU A 44 4.35 -3.13 7.09
C GLU A 44 5.02 -1.76 7.10
N SER A 45 5.86 -1.46 6.11
CA SER A 45 6.49 -0.15 5.95
C SER A 45 5.45 0.97 5.77
N VAL A 46 4.51 0.78 4.85
CA VAL A 46 3.43 1.74 4.60
C VAL A 46 2.58 1.93 5.85
N LYS A 47 2.20 0.83 6.51
CA LYS A 47 1.43 0.87 7.75
C LYS A 47 2.15 1.71 8.82
N HIS A 48 3.43 1.44 9.05
CA HIS A 48 4.23 2.18 10.02
C HIS A 48 4.31 3.68 9.68
N THR A 49 4.52 4.04 8.41
CA THR A 49 4.54 5.44 7.98
C THR A 49 3.20 6.12 8.20
N VAL A 50 2.08 5.47 7.88
CA VAL A 50 0.73 6.00 8.13
C VAL A 50 0.50 6.23 9.63
N ASP A 51 0.84 5.23 10.45
CA ASP A 51 0.67 5.32 11.92
C ASP A 51 1.49 6.48 12.50
N LEU A 52 2.72 6.70 12.00
CA LEU A 52 3.55 7.85 12.36
C LEU A 52 2.89 9.18 11.95
N CYS A 53 2.44 9.31 10.70
CA CYS A 53 1.79 10.52 10.21
C CYS A 53 0.53 10.87 11.03
N VAL A 54 -0.30 9.88 11.35
CA VAL A 54 -1.50 10.06 12.16
C VAL A 54 -1.13 10.52 13.56
N ARG A 55 -0.16 9.86 14.20
CA ARG A 55 0.29 10.21 15.56
C ARG A 55 0.82 11.64 15.63
N GLU A 56 1.69 12.04 14.70
CA GLU A 56 2.24 13.39 14.68
C GLU A 56 1.19 14.44 14.33
N THR A 57 0.27 14.14 13.40
CA THR A 57 -0.86 15.02 13.07
C THR A 57 -1.75 15.26 14.29
N ASN A 58 -2.07 14.20 15.04
CA ASN A 58 -2.86 14.32 16.27
C ASN A 58 -2.13 15.13 17.34
N ARG A 59 -0.83 14.91 17.55
CA ARG A 59 -0.02 15.73 18.46
C ARG A 59 -0.03 17.21 18.08
N LEU A 60 0.11 17.52 16.79
CA LEU A 60 0.06 18.91 16.32
C LEU A 60 -1.33 19.52 16.52
N ARG A 61 -2.40 18.74 16.33
CA ARG A 61 -3.78 19.17 16.58
C ARG A 61 -4.05 19.46 18.05
N GLU A 62 -3.55 18.61 18.96
CA GLU A 62 -3.67 18.81 20.41
C GLU A 62 -2.99 20.10 20.91
N LEU A 63 -1.99 20.59 20.18
CA LEU A 63 -1.23 21.79 20.53
C LEU A 63 -1.65 23.03 19.72
N SER A 64 -2.59 22.90 18.78
CA SER A 64 -2.90 23.96 17.82
C SER A 64 -4.18 24.71 18.21
N PRO A 65 -4.10 25.99 18.61
CA PRO A 65 -5.29 26.80 18.83
C PRO A 65 -6.12 26.99 17.55
N LEU A 66 -5.49 26.91 16.37
CA LEU A 66 -6.21 26.93 15.10
C LEU A 66 -7.06 25.68 14.88
N TRP A 67 -6.62 24.53 15.40
CA TRP A 67 -7.40 23.31 15.31
C TRP A 67 -8.65 23.37 16.19
N GLU A 68 -8.55 23.97 17.38
CA GLU A 68 -9.70 24.23 18.25
C GLU A 68 -10.74 25.11 17.54
N MET A 69 -10.31 26.20 16.88
CA MET A 69 -11.19 27.06 16.09
C MET A 69 -11.92 26.30 14.97
N VAL A 70 -11.24 25.38 14.29
CA VAL A 70 -11.88 24.51 13.28
C VAL A 70 -12.94 23.60 13.91
N GLN A 71 -12.69 23.04 15.10
CA GLN A 71 -13.68 22.22 15.81
C GLN A 71 -14.90 23.04 16.25
N GLU A 72 -14.71 24.31 16.61
CA GLU A 72 -15.79 25.25 16.92
C GLU A 72 -16.56 25.73 15.67
N GLY A 73 -16.15 25.31 14.47
CA GLY A 73 -16.82 25.64 13.21
C GLY A 73 -16.42 27.00 12.63
N ILE A 74 -15.35 27.61 13.13
CA ILE A 74 -14.84 28.88 12.62
C ILE A 74 -14.14 28.64 11.27
N ASP A 75 -14.60 29.32 10.23
CA ASP A 75 -13.94 29.25 8.93
C ASP A 75 -12.62 30.04 8.95
N LEU A 76 -11.50 29.32 9.09
CA LEU A 76 -10.16 29.90 9.06
C LEU A 76 -9.86 30.69 7.77
N LYS A 77 -10.56 30.40 6.66
CA LYS A 77 -10.37 31.12 5.39
C LYS A 77 -10.96 32.54 5.42
N SER A 78 -11.94 32.79 6.29
CA SER A 78 -12.53 34.12 6.48
C SER A 78 -11.66 35.05 7.32
N ILE A 79 -10.65 34.52 8.01
CA ILE A 79 -9.74 35.30 8.85
C ILE A 79 -8.82 36.11 7.95
N GLN A 80 -8.82 37.44 8.13
CA GLN A 80 -7.87 38.33 7.48
C GLN A 80 -6.54 38.29 8.24
N TRP A 81 -5.60 37.50 7.72
CA TRP A 81 -4.28 37.38 8.29
C TRP A 81 -3.47 38.65 8.03
N THR A 82 -3.00 39.30 9.09
CA THR A 82 -2.00 40.36 8.95
C THR A 82 -0.66 39.75 8.55
N GLN A 83 -0.16 40.07 7.37
CA GLN A 83 1.24 39.80 7.01
C GLN A 83 2.14 40.77 7.80
N HIS A 84 3.18 40.21 8.42
CA HIS A 84 4.29 40.96 9.03
C HIS A 84 5.50 40.97 8.10
#